data_AF-A0A5M5M7N3-F1
#
_entry.id   AF-A0A5M5M7N3-F1
#
_cell.length_a   1.000
_cell.length_b   1.000
_cell.length_c   1.000
_cell.angle_alpha   90.00
_cell.angle_beta   90.00
_cell.angle_gamma   90.00
#
_symmetry.space_group_name_H-M   'P 1'
#
loop_
_entity.id
_entity.type
_entity.pdbx_description
1 polymer ?
#
loop_
_entity_poly.entity_id
_entity_poly.type
_entity_poly.pdbx_seq_one_letter_code
_entity_poly.pdbx_strand_id
1 'polypeptide(L)' 'MIHTNPNPKMTVIEVENFRNNLRRCVSGKITRQEKKKIEVRTQRMNSVAKRIIANNGGKNPILGY' A
#
# COMPACT_ATOMS: atom_id res chain seq x y z
N MET A 1 -11.21 6.51 -24.25
CA MET A 1 -10.79 5.09 -24.24
C MET A 1 -9.88 4.91 -23.02
N ILE A 2 -10.18 4.00 -22.10
CA ILE A 2 -9.32 3.73 -20.94
C ILE A 2 -8.19 2.82 -21.42
N HIS A 3 -6.95 3.28 -21.33
CA HIS A 3 -5.78 2.46 -21.66
C HIS A 3 -5.72 1.29 -20.67
N THR A 4 -5.78 0.06 -21.17
CA THR A 4 -5.56 -1.14 -20.37
C THR A 4 -4.11 -1.12 -19.91
N ASN A 5 -3.89 -0.85 -18.63
CA ASN A 5 -2.58 -1.07 -18.01
C ASN A 5 -2.47 -2.57 -17.71
N PRO A 6 -1.68 -3.34 -18.49
CA PRO A 6 -1.59 -4.77 -18.25
C PRO A 6 -1.04 -5.01 -16.86
N ASN A 7 -1.60 -5.99 -16.15
CA ASN A 7 -1.01 -6.40 -14.88
C ASN A 7 0.47 -6.72 -15.11
N PRO A 8 1.37 -6.27 -14.23
CA PRO A 8 2.79 -6.53 -14.37
C PRO A 8 3.02 -8.04 -14.49
N LYS A 9 3.92 -8.44 -15.38
CA LYS A 9 4.29 -9.85 -15.53
C LYS A 9 4.89 -10.32 -14.21
N MET A 10 4.20 -11.23 -13.54
CA MET A 10 4.66 -11.87 -12.31
C MET A 10 5.12 -13.29 -12.63
N THR A 11 6.26 -13.66 -12.08
CA THR A 11 6.75 -15.03 -12.04
C THR A 11 5.89 -15.88 -11.09
N VAL A 12 5.94 -17.20 -11.24
CA VAL A 12 5.26 -18.14 -10.34
C VAL A 12 5.66 -17.90 -8.88
N ILE A 13 6.95 -17.65 -8.65
CA ILE A 13 7.52 -17.38 -7.32
C ILE A 13 6.92 -16.10 -6.71
N GLU A 14 6.77 -15.03 -7.50
CA GLU A 14 6.15 -13.79 -7.02
C GLU A 14 4.67 -14.00 -6.66
N VAL A 15 3.94 -14.80 -7.43
CA VAL A 15 2.54 -15.14 -7.14
C VAL A 15 2.43 -15.94 -5.84
N GLU A 16 3.32 -16.92 -5.61
CA GLU A 16 3.35 -17.69 -4.38
C GLU A 16 3.69 -16.82 -3.16
N ASN A 17 4.70 -15.97 -3.29
CA ASN A 17 5.08 -15.02 -2.24
C ASN A 17 3.94 -14.06 -1.89
N PHE A 18 3.23 -13.55 -2.90
CA PHE A 18 2.05 -12.74 -2.70
C PHE A 18 0.96 -13.49 -1.92
N ARG A 19 0.61 -14.70 -2.34
CA ARG A 19 -0.42 -15.52 -1.68
C ARG A 19 -0.06 -15.85 -0.23
N ASN A 20 1.21 -16.18 0.02
CA ASN A 20 1.70 -16.47 1.37
C ASN A 20 1.66 -15.24 2.27
N ASN A 21 2.08 -14.08 1.77
CA ASN A 21 1.96 -12.82 2.51
C ASN A 21 0.50 -12.46 2.80
N LEU A 22 -0.39 -12.61 1.81
CA LEU A 22 -1.82 -12.35 2.01
C LEU A 22 -2.41 -13.24 3.10
N ARG A 23 -2.13 -14.55 3.06
CA ARG A 23 -2.55 -15.51 4.09
C ARG A 23 -2.01 -15.15 5.47
N ARG A 24 -0.74 -14.73 5.57
CA ARG A 24 -0.13 -14.30 6.84
C ARG A 24 -0.80 -13.04 7.40
N CYS A 25 -1.12 -12.07 6.54
CA CYS A 25 -1.83 -10.85 6.94
C CYS A 25 -3.27 -11.15 7.41
N VAL A 26 -4.02 -11.96 6.66
CA VAL A 26 -5.43 -12.28 6.98
C VAL A 26 -5.54 -13.17 8.22
N SER A 27 -4.60 -14.09 8.44
CA SER A 27 -4.60 -14.96 9.61
C SER A 27 -4.14 -14.29 10.91
N GLY A 28 -3.75 -13.01 10.88
CA GLY A 28 -3.27 -12.30 12.06
C GLY A 28 -1.92 -12.81 12.60
N LYS A 29 -1.26 -13.73 11.89
CA LYS A 29 0.08 -14.27 12.23
C LYS A 29 1.18 -13.29 11.84
N ILE A 30 1.06 -12.06 12.31
CA ILE A 30 2.03 -10.98 12.12
C ILE A 30 2.87 -10.90 13.39
N THR A 31 4.19 -10.98 13.24
CA THR A 31 5.09 -10.84 14.39
C THR A 31 5.05 -9.40 14.94
N ARG A 32 5.42 -9.22 16.21
CA ARG A 32 5.47 -7.87 16.83
C ARG A 32 6.40 -6.91 16.07
N GLN A 33 7.49 -7.43 15.50
CA GLN A 33 8.41 -6.64 14.68
C GLN A 33 7.78 -6.20 13.35
N GLU A 34 7.07 -7.11 12.67
CA GLU A 34 6.33 -6.79 11.44
C GLU A 34 5.22 -5.78 11.71
N LYS A 35 4.50 -5.92 12.82
CA LYS A 35 3.48 -4.94 13.24
C LYS A 35 4.09 -3.54 13.43
N LYS A 36 5.25 -3.44 14.09
CA LYS A 36 5.97 -2.18 14.27
C LYS A 36 6.42 -1.58 12.92
N LYS A 37 6.90 -2.42 11.98
CA LYS A 37 7.27 -1.98 10.63
C LYS A 37 6.06 -1.45 9.85
N ILE A 38 4.91 -2.12 9.95
CA ILE A 38 3.66 -1.68 9.32
C ILE A 38 3.23 -0.33 9.91
N GLU A 39 3.22 -0.21 11.23
CA GLU A 39 2.81 1.02 11.92
C GLU A 39 3.67 2.23 11.52
N VAL A 40 5.00 2.07 11.46
CA VAL A 40 5.92 3.13 10.99
C VAL A 40 5.62 3.51 9.53
N ARG A 41 5.37 2.53 8.65
CA ARG A 41 5.02 2.80 7.24
C ARG A 41 3.68 3.54 7.14
N THR A 42 2.67 3.13 7.89
CA THR A 42 1.35 3.77 7.94
C THR A 42 1.46 5.21 8.46
N GLN A 43 2.21 5.44 9.54
CA GLN A 43 2.46 6.79 10.06
C GLN A 43 3.13 7.69 9.00
N ARG A 44 4.14 7.16 8.30
CA ARG A 44 4.80 7.90 7.22
C ARG A 44 3.82 8.23 6.09
N MET A 45 3.04 7.27 5.61
CA MET A 45 2.03 7.49 4.57
C MET A 45 1.02 8.56 4.98
N ASN A 46 0.48 8.48 6.21
CA ASN A 46 -0.46 9.45 6.73
C ASN A 46 0.15 10.85 6.84
N SER A 47 1.42 10.97 7.25
CA SER A 47 2.11 12.26 7.32
C SER A 47 2.28 12.90 5.94
N VAL A 48 2.60 12.09 4.92
CA VAL A 48 2.76 12.54 3.54
C VAL A 48 1.40 12.95 2.97
N ALA A 49 0.37 12.12 3.15
CA ALA A 49 -0.99 12.44 2.73
C ALA A 49 -1.50 13.75 3.34
N LYS A 50 -1.27 13.98 4.65
CA LYS A 50 -1.61 15.24 5.31
C LYS A 50 -0.91 16.45 4.69
N ARG A 51 0.41 16.35 4.44
CA ARG A 51 1.17 17.42 3.78
C ARG A 51 0.65 17.71 2.39
N ILE A 52 0.36 16.65 1.65
CA ILE A 52 -0.20 16.72 0.31
C ILE A 52 -1.56 17.44 0.31
N ILE A 53 -2.48 17.08 1.21
CA ILE A 53 -3.80 17.71 1.34
C ILE A 53 -3.67 19.18 1.75
N ALA A 54 -2.81 19.47 2.73
CA ALA A 54 -2.57 20.83 3.22
C ALA A 54 -2.01 21.75 2.12
N ASN A 55 -1.09 21.25 1.29
CA ASN A 55 -0.44 22.03 0.25
C ASN A 55 -1.33 22.27 -0.99
N ASN A 56 -2.35 21.45 -1.23
CA ASN A 56 -3.25 21.57 -2.39
C ASN A 56 -4.62 22.19 -2.04
N GLY A 57 -4.69 23.00 -0.97
CA GLY A 57 -5.93 23.69 -0.60
C GLY A 57 -7.06 22.74 -0.17
N GLY A 58 -6.73 21.57 0.38
CA GLY A 58 -7.70 20.55 0.77
C GLY A 58 -8.01 19.51 -0.30
N LYS A 59 -7.52 19.69 -1.54
CA LYS A 59 -7.71 18.72 -2.62
C LYS A 59 -6.69 17.61 -2.57
N ASN A 60 -7.11 16.39 -2.86
CA ASN A 60 -6.18 15.27 -2.99
C ASN A 60 -5.52 15.31 -4.39
N PRO A 61 -4.23 15.61 -4.56
CA PRO A 61 -3.59 15.70 -5.89
C PRO A 61 -3.48 14.36 -6.62
N ILE A 62 -3.72 13.23 -5.94
CA ILE A 62 -3.82 11.92 -6.58
C ILE A 62 -5.24 11.68 -7.14
N LEU A 63 -6.28 12.25 -6.50
CA LEU A 63 -7.69 11.99 -6.84
C LEU A 63 -8.44 13.21 -7.41
N GLY A 64 -7.85 14.40 -7.38
CA GLY A 64 -8.38 15.65 -7.96
C GLY A 64 -9.57 16.30 -7.25
N TYR A 65 -10.19 15.65 -6.26
CA TYR A 65 -11.33 16.19 -5.50
C TYR A 65 -10.86 17.04 -4.32
#